data_AF-A0A8T4T678-F1
#
_entry.id   AF-A0A8T4T678-F1
#
_cell.length_a   1.000
_cell.length_b   1.000
_cell.length_c   1.000
_cell.angle_alpha   90.00
_cell.angle_beta   90.00
_cell.angle_gamma   90.00
#
_symmetry.space_group_name_H-M   'P 1'
#
loop_
_entity.id
_entity.type
_entity.pdbx_description
1 polymer ?
#
loop_
_entity_poly.entity_id
_entity_poly.type
_entity_poly.pdbx_seq_one_letter_code
_entity_poly.pdbx_strand_id
1 'polypeptide(L)'
;MRAQVTVFIIIGILVIIAFGITVYVGSAVRENIESKPTQQRLEQAGVQPIVDYVSTCLSLASQDALSLAARQGGLIYELQGGVAKDFTEGEGVIFTKYSDDVFGVIDVPFLIRPPSGNVGQLFFAQPPRYPFDSFPYTGDGLLFTGYYGVSDLPSLYKTTPDGVPVAGSMQESVEKYVQKKVVECADFKSFLDKDYRVTQGSPVASLLFASKQEQFAGEQFVTMELKWPLEVRTPGGDSSIVEEFAVRIPVRLAAMYYMVKKIVDTDVTDISYVPDSEGQFVVTKLPFGSDSFISVSDQQSIVGGKPFEFRVLRKNRIPALWRIDTAPLEQVEFHVTPEGRGAVVRAQGDTLHINDPCQEAGVQNPFLLELNASDADEDAVVFDVHVPGGSDGQIPRDAVGIDFSVTVLVKDAANLSRESFDSQEIPLRVALCEVR
;
A
#
# COMPACT_ATOMS: atom_id res chain seq x y z
N MET A 1 61.91 -23.49 -22.44
CA MET A 1 61.82 -22.27 -21.59
C MET A 1 61.70 -20.98 -22.40
N ARG A 2 62.48 -20.72 -23.47
CA ARG A 2 62.34 -19.47 -24.27
C ARG A 2 60.98 -19.29 -24.96
N ALA A 3 60.34 -20.38 -25.39
CA ALA A 3 59.01 -20.35 -26.03
C ALA A 3 57.85 -20.02 -25.07
N GLN A 4 57.98 -20.34 -23.77
CA GLN A 4 56.96 -20.01 -22.77
C GLN A 4 56.93 -18.50 -22.48
N VAL A 5 58.11 -17.86 -22.43
CA VAL A 5 58.21 -16.42 -22.18
C VAL A 5 57.54 -15.61 -23.29
N THR A 6 57.70 -16.02 -24.55
CA THR A 6 57.02 -15.38 -25.69
C THR A 6 55.50 -15.50 -25.63
N VAL A 7 54.95 -16.61 -25.13
CA VAL A 7 53.49 -16.79 -25.00
C VAL A 7 52.91 -15.85 -23.94
N PHE A 8 53.57 -15.71 -22.79
CA PHE A 8 53.12 -14.77 -21.74
C PHE A 8 53.16 -13.31 -22.19
N ILE A 9 54.17 -12.93 -22.99
CA ILE A 9 54.25 -11.57 -23.56
C ILE A 9 53.10 -11.29 -24.51
N ILE A 10 52.75 -12.25 -25.39
CA ILE A 10 51.64 -12.09 -26.34
C ILE A 10 50.30 -11.97 -25.60
N ILE A 11 50.07 -12.80 -24.58
CA ILE A 11 48.84 -12.74 -23.76
C ILE A 11 48.75 -11.39 -23.02
N GLY A 12 49.85 -10.92 -22.43
CA GLY A 12 49.88 -9.63 -21.73
C GLY A 12 49.52 -8.46 -22.65
N ILE A 13 50.02 -8.46 -23.89
CA ILE A 13 49.69 -7.44 -24.88
C ILE A 13 48.22 -7.51 -25.29
N LEU A 14 47.67 -8.71 -25.50
CA LEU A 14 46.26 -8.89 -25.86
C LEU A 14 45.31 -8.39 -24.75
N VAL A 15 45.65 -8.63 -23.48
CA VAL A 15 44.86 -8.13 -22.34
C VAL A 15 44.90 -6.61 -22.26
N ILE A 16 46.06 -5.98 -22.48
CA ILE A 16 46.18 -4.52 -22.49
C ILE A 16 45.41 -3.90 -23.66
N ILE A 17 45.47 -4.51 -24.84
CA ILE A 17 44.71 -4.04 -26.02
C ILE A 17 43.21 -4.19 -25.77
N ALA A 18 42.75 -5.32 -25.25
CA ALA A 18 41.34 -5.53 -24.94
C ALA A 18 40.83 -4.51 -23.91
N PHE A 19 41.58 -4.29 -22.82
CA PHE A 19 41.25 -3.29 -21.81
C PHE A 19 41.24 -1.86 -22.40
N GLY A 20 42.25 -1.52 -23.21
CA GLY A 20 42.33 -0.23 -23.90
C GLY A 20 41.14 0.01 -24.84
N ILE A 21 40.70 -1.01 -25.58
CA ILE A 21 39.52 -0.95 -26.44
C ILE A 21 38.24 -0.79 -25.60
N THR A 22 38.08 -1.53 -24.50
CA THR A 22 36.91 -1.40 -23.63
C THR A 22 36.81 0.00 -23.02
N VAL A 23 37.92 0.57 -22.56
CA VAL A 23 37.96 1.95 -22.03
C VAL A 23 37.70 2.97 -23.13
N TYR A 24 38.31 2.81 -24.32
CA TYR A 24 38.16 3.73 -25.44
C TYR A 24 36.74 3.73 -26.02
N VAL A 25 36.11 2.56 -26.16
CA VAL A 25 34.72 2.45 -26.59
C VAL A 25 33.79 3.00 -25.50
N GLY A 26 34.08 2.74 -24.23
CA GLY A 26 33.34 3.35 -23.11
C GLY A 26 33.41 4.88 -23.09
N SER A 27 34.56 5.47 -23.42
CA SER A 27 34.71 6.93 -23.51
C SER A 27 34.10 7.51 -24.79
N ALA A 28 34.26 6.86 -25.95
CA ALA A 28 33.74 7.35 -27.23
C ALA A 28 32.22 7.23 -27.35
N VAL A 29 31.61 6.24 -26.68
CA VAL A 29 30.14 6.11 -26.57
C VAL A 29 29.57 7.14 -25.60
N ARG A 30 30.28 7.49 -24.53
CA ARG A 30 29.89 8.60 -23.64
C ARG A 30 29.89 9.96 -24.34
N GLU A 31 30.84 10.19 -25.26
CA GLU A 31 30.98 11.48 -25.94
C GLU A 31 29.94 11.74 -27.05
N ASN A 32 29.30 10.69 -27.59
CA ASN A 32 28.28 10.80 -28.64
C ASN A 32 26.83 10.78 -28.11
N ILE A 33 26.61 10.55 -26.82
CA ILE A 33 25.26 10.55 -26.21
C ILE A 33 24.96 11.89 -25.53
N GLU A 34 25.97 12.73 -25.27
CA GLU A 34 25.75 14.15 -25.00
C GLU A 34 25.50 14.88 -26.31
N SER A 35 24.29 15.40 -26.49
CA SER A 35 23.78 16.19 -27.61
C SER A 35 24.48 17.56 -27.77
N LYS A 36 25.81 17.56 -27.90
CA LYS A 36 26.64 18.76 -28.15
C LYS A 36 26.22 19.61 -29.36
N PRO A 37 25.70 19.08 -30.50
CA PRO A 37 25.35 19.95 -31.61
C PRO A 37 24.10 20.82 -31.36
N THR A 38 23.21 20.41 -30.43
CA THR A 38 21.99 21.16 -30.12
C THR A 38 22.24 22.24 -29.07
N GLN A 39 22.96 21.91 -27.99
CA GLN A 39 23.30 22.88 -26.94
C GLN A 39 24.17 24.02 -27.47
N GLN A 40 25.22 23.74 -28.26
CA GLN A 40 26.05 24.81 -28.84
C GLN A 40 25.27 25.73 -29.78
N ARG A 41 24.27 25.22 -30.49
CA ARG A 41 23.39 26.04 -31.34
C ARG A 41 22.43 26.91 -30.52
N LEU A 42 21.88 26.37 -29.43
CA LEU A 42 20.99 27.11 -28.53
C LEU A 42 21.73 28.22 -27.74
N GLU A 43 22.96 27.93 -27.31
CA GLU A 43 23.84 28.92 -26.70
C GLU A 43 24.18 30.05 -27.68
N GLN A 44 24.54 29.70 -28.92
CA GLN A 44 24.80 30.67 -29.98
C GLN A 44 23.56 31.51 -30.33
N ALA A 45 22.36 30.92 -30.24
CA ALA A 45 21.09 31.62 -30.48
C ALA A 45 20.63 32.48 -29.29
N GLY A 46 21.33 32.48 -28.15
CA GLY A 46 20.99 33.31 -27.00
C GLY A 46 19.70 32.91 -26.27
N VAL A 47 19.19 31.69 -26.51
CA VAL A 47 17.94 31.18 -25.92
C VAL A 47 18.15 30.37 -24.63
N GLN A 48 19.40 30.11 -24.25
CA GLN A 48 19.74 29.35 -23.04
C GLN A 48 19.01 29.81 -21.76
N PRO A 49 18.82 31.12 -21.48
CA PRO A 49 18.08 31.55 -20.29
C PRO A 49 16.63 31.05 -20.24
N ILE A 50 15.98 30.90 -21.40
CA ILE A 50 14.61 30.35 -21.50
C ILE A 50 14.65 28.84 -21.25
N VAL A 51 15.65 28.15 -21.80
CA VAL A 51 15.84 26.71 -21.62
C VAL A 51 16.06 26.34 -20.16
N ASP A 52 16.95 27.06 -19.48
CA ASP A 52 17.25 26.84 -18.07
C ASP A 52 16.04 27.12 -17.19
N TYR A 53 15.28 28.17 -17.51
CA TYR A 53 14.07 28.53 -16.78
C TYR A 53 12.98 27.46 -16.90
N VAL A 54 12.68 27.01 -18.12
CA VAL A 54 11.69 25.95 -18.35
C VAL A 54 12.15 24.63 -17.74
N SER A 55 13.44 24.30 -17.83
CA SER A 55 14.00 23.09 -17.21
C SER A 55 13.91 23.13 -15.68
N THR A 56 14.09 24.31 -15.08
CA THR A 56 13.88 24.51 -13.64
C THR A 56 12.42 24.28 -13.26
N CYS A 57 11.48 24.87 -14.00
CA CYS A 57 10.05 24.65 -13.79
C CYS A 57 9.66 23.17 -13.96
N LEU A 58 10.20 22.50 -14.98
CA LEU A 58 9.99 21.08 -15.21
C LEU A 58 10.52 20.23 -14.05
N SER A 59 11.71 20.54 -13.54
CA SER A 59 12.30 19.85 -12.40
C SER A 59 11.45 19.99 -11.14
N LEU A 60 11.02 21.22 -10.80
CA LEU A 60 10.18 21.48 -9.63
C LEU A 60 8.82 20.79 -9.76
N ALA A 61 8.12 21.00 -10.88
CA ALA A 61 6.83 20.38 -11.15
C ALA A 61 6.87 18.85 -11.06
N SER A 62 7.95 18.24 -11.53
CA SER A 62 8.08 16.78 -11.53
C SER A 62 8.41 16.21 -10.14
N GLN A 63 9.24 16.91 -9.35
CA GLN A 63 9.50 16.53 -7.96
C GLN A 63 8.24 16.63 -7.10
N ASP A 64 7.47 17.70 -7.29
CA ASP A 64 6.17 17.91 -6.63
C ASP A 64 5.18 16.81 -7.03
N ALA A 65 5.05 16.52 -8.33
CA ALA A 65 4.13 15.50 -8.83
C ALA A 65 4.40 14.11 -8.26
N LEU A 66 5.67 13.68 -8.27
CA LEU A 66 6.06 12.37 -7.75
C LEU A 66 5.82 12.27 -6.24
N SER A 67 6.18 13.32 -5.50
CA SER A 67 6.00 13.35 -4.04
C SER A 67 4.53 13.38 -3.65
N LEU A 68 3.72 14.19 -4.35
CA LEU A 68 2.28 14.30 -4.12
C LEU A 68 1.58 12.98 -4.44
N ALA A 69 1.87 12.39 -5.62
CA ALA A 69 1.30 11.10 -6.00
C ALA A 69 1.64 10.02 -4.97
N ALA A 70 2.90 9.90 -4.55
CA ALA A 70 3.32 8.87 -3.59
C ALA A 70 2.69 9.06 -2.20
N ARG A 71 2.50 10.30 -1.74
CA ARG A 71 1.83 10.61 -0.46
C ARG A 71 0.33 10.41 -0.50
N GLN A 72 -0.28 10.45 -1.68
CA GLN A 72 -1.70 10.19 -1.93
C GLN A 72 -1.97 8.79 -2.50
N GLY A 73 -1.08 7.81 -2.25
CA GLY A 73 -1.33 6.42 -2.64
C GLY A 73 -1.27 6.14 -4.15
N GLY A 74 -0.58 6.99 -4.92
CA GLY A 74 -0.42 6.89 -6.37
C GLY A 74 -1.38 7.74 -7.20
N LEU A 75 -2.23 8.54 -6.56
CA LEU A 75 -3.23 9.38 -7.23
C LEU A 75 -2.88 10.87 -7.14
N ILE A 76 -3.26 11.63 -8.18
CA ILE A 76 -3.33 13.10 -8.14
C ILE A 76 -4.71 13.49 -8.63
N TYR A 77 -5.42 14.32 -7.86
CA TYR A 77 -6.81 14.66 -8.15
C TYR A 77 -6.96 15.74 -9.22
N GLU A 78 -8.11 15.81 -9.89
CA GLU A 78 -8.39 16.75 -10.98
C GLU A 78 -8.20 18.23 -10.55
N LEU A 79 -8.68 18.64 -9.36
CA LEU A 79 -8.44 19.99 -8.83
C LEU A 79 -6.94 20.28 -8.66
N GLN A 80 -6.15 19.28 -8.30
CA GLN A 80 -4.70 19.39 -8.17
C GLN A 80 -3.98 19.38 -9.54
N GLY A 81 -4.65 18.94 -10.61
CA GLY A 81 -4.11 18.86 -11.97
C GLY A 81 -3.82 17.44 -12.47
N GLY A 82 -4.19 16.41 -11.71
CA GLY A 82 -4.08 15.02 -12.14
C GLY A 82 -5.32 14.54 -12.90
N VAL A 83 -5.58 13.23 -12.86
CA VAL A 83 -6.70 12.56 -13.54
C VAL A 83 -7.63 11.80 -12.61
N ALA A 84 -7.28 11.67 -11.33
CA ALA A 84 -8.16 11.03 -10.36
C ALA A 84 -9.33 11.97 -10.06
N LYS A 85 -10.55 11.45 -10.08
CA LYS A 85 -11.73 12.24 -9.73
C LYS A 85 -11.59 12.77 -8.31
N ASP A 86 -11.83 14.06 -8.13
CA ASP A 86 -11.94 14.62 -6.78
C ASP A 86 -13.11 13.96 -6.05
N PHE A 87 -12.92 13.69 -4.78
CA PHE A 87 -13.97 13.11 -3.98
C PHE A 87 -15.06 14.13 -3.67
N THR A 88 -16.31 13.68 -3.74
CA THR A 88 -17.45 14.49 -3.28
C THR A 88 -17.88 14.03 -1.88
N GLU A 89 -18.28 14.99 -1.04
CA GLU A 89 -18.83 14.67 0.29
C GLU A 89 -20.04 13.74 0.12
N GLY A 90 -19.96 12.53 0.68
CA GLY A 90 -21.03 11.54 0.62
C GLY A 90 -20.75 10.26 -0.18
N GLU A 91 -19.62 10.16 -0.89
CA GLU A 91 -19.23 8.95 -1.65
C GLU A 91 -18.81 7.74 -0.78
N GLY A 92 -19.08 7.78 0.53
CA GLY A 92 -18.89 6.65 1.45
C GLY A 92 -17.42 6.32 1.68
N VAL A 93 -16.74 7.06 2.56
CA VAL A 93 -15.44 6.72 3.21
C VAL A 93 -14.45 5.90 2.36
N ILE A 94 -14.12 6.39 1.17
CA ILE A 94 -13.04 5.84 0.33
C ILE A 94 -11.70 6.59 0.50
N PHE A 95 -11.69 7.65 1.29
CA PHE A 95 -10.52 8.47 1.58
C PHE A 95 -10.62 9.13 2.95
N THR A 96 -9.50 9.72 3.39
CA THR A 96 -9.43 10.59 4.55
C THR A 96 -8.61 11.85 4.23
N LYS A 97 -8.81 12.90 5.02
CA LYS A 97 -7.95 14.10 4.98
C LYS A 97 -6.76 13.92 5.90
N TYR A 98 -5.56 14.13 5.38
CA TYR A 98 -4.31 14.00 6.11
C TYR A 98 -3.53 15.32 6.09
N SER A 99 -2.96 15.70 7.24
CA SER A 99 -2.11 16.88 7.35
C SER A 99 -0.66 16.53 6.99
N ASP A 100 -0.27 16.87 5.77
CA ASP A 100 1.07 16.70 5.24
C ASP A 100 1.98 17.91 5.50
N ASP A 101 3.26 17.66 5.74
CA ASP A 101 4.25 18.71 6.04
C ASP A 101 4.65 19.56 4.82
N VAL A 102 4.46 19.03 3.60
CA VAL A 102 4.82 19.70 2.34
C VAL A 102 3.59 20.25 1.64
N PHE A 103 2.53 19.44 1.55
CA PHE A 103 1.36 19.75 0.74
C PHE A 103 0.16 20.30 1.53
N GLY A 104 0.30 20.45 2.86
CA GLY A 104 -0.80 20.86 3.72
C GLY A 104 -1.83 19.75 3.85
N VAL A 105 -3.13 20.05 3.76
CA VAL A 105 -4.16 19.01 3.84
C VAL A 105 -4.32 18.34 2.48
N ILE A 106 -4.04 17.04 2.42
CA ILE A 106 -4.21 16.20 1.23
C ILE A 106 -5.30 15.15 1.47
N ASP A 107 -5.94 14.73 0.38
CA ASP A 107 -6.86 13.60 0.39
C ASP A 107 -6.05 12.31 0.15
N VAL A 108 -6.22 11.31 1.01
CA VAL A 108 -5.52 10.03 0.89
C VAL A 108 -6.54 8.89 0.82
N PRO A 109 -6.57 8.10 -0.27
CA PRO A 109 -7.52 7.01 -0.42
C PRO A 109 -7.12 5.79 0.41
N PHE A 110 -8.10 5.00 0.83
CA PHE A 110 -7.84 3.67 1.41
C PHE A 110 -7.44 2.70 0.29
N LEU A 111 -6.15 2.37 0.20
CA LEU A 111 -5.66 1.41 -0.80
C LEU A 111 -5.82 -0.04 -0.35
N ILE A 112 -5.94 -0.27 0.95
CA ILE A 112 -6.27 -1.55 1.54
C ILE A 112 -7.61 -1.38 2.27
N ARG A 113 -8.62 -2.14 1.85
CA ARG A 113 -9.97 -2.10 2.41
C ARG A 113 -10.44 -3.47 2.86
N PRO A 114 -11.47 -3.54 3.73
CA PRO A 114 -12.15 -4.78 4.04
C PRO A 114 -12.66 -5.49 2.78
N PRO A 115 -12.75 -6.82 2.80
CA PRO A 115 -13.25 -7.58 1.68
C PRO A 115 -14.68 -7.16 1.36
N SER A 116 -15.04 -7.19 0.09
CA SER A 116 -16.37 -6.77 -0.38
C SER A 116 -17.03 -7.90 -1.17
N GLY A 117 -18.14 -8.40 -0.65
CA GLY A 117 -18.84 -9.55 -1.24
C GLY A 117 -18.11 -10.87 -1.00
N ASN A 118 -18.78 -11.98 -1.29
CA ASN A 118 -18.24 -13.33 -1.04
C ASN A 118 -17.55 -13.86 -2.30
N VAL A 119 -16.48 -14.64 -2.11
CA VAL A 119 -15.83 -15.39 -3.19
C VAL A 119 -16.44 -16.79 -3.24
N GLY A 120 -17.54 -16.91 -3.97
CA GLY A 120 -18.30 -18.16 -4.08
C GLY A 120 -18.79 -18.65 -2.71
N GLN A 121 -18.42 -19.89 -2.36
CA GLN A 121 -18.66 -20.48 -1.03
C GLN A 121 -17.35 -20.69 -0.25
N LEU A 122 -16.24 -20.15 -0.76
CA LEU A 122 -14.91 -20.38 -0.20
C LEU A 122 -14.53 -19.31 0.82
N PHE A 123 -14.87 -18.04 0.54
CA PHE A 123 -14.59 -16.93 1.43
C PHE A 123 -15.79 -16.02 1.58
N PHE A 124 -16.09 -15.62 2.81
CA PHE A 124 -17.15 -14.71 3.17
C PHE A 124 -16.54 -13.40 3.67
N ALA A 125 -17.09 -12.27 3.21
CA ALA A 125 -16.60 -10.95 3.62
C ALA A 125 -17.20 -10.45 4.93
N GLN A 126 -18.19 -11.15 5.47
CA GLN A 126 -18.99 -10.68 6.61
C GLN A 126 -19.19 -11.80 7.64
N PRO A 127 -19.11 -11.48 8.94
CA PRO A 127 -19.52 -12.36 10.03
C PRO A 127 -20.96 -12.88 9.87
N PRO A 128 -21.29 -14.04 10.48
CA PRO A 128 -20.42 -14.88 11.33
C PRO A 128 -19.60 -15.91 10.55
N ARG A 129 -19.62 -15.85 9.20
CA ARG A 129 -18.92 -16.83 8.35
C ARG A 129 -17.57 -16.32 7.87
N TYR A 130 -17.15 -15.14 8.33
CA TYR A 130 -15.87 -14.56 7.99
C TYR A 130 -14.74 -15.37 8.63
N PRO A 131 -13.61 -15.58 7.96
CA PRO A 131 -13.44 -15.58 6.51
C PRO A 131 -14.02 -16.86 5.88
N PHE A 132 -14.15 -17.96 6.64
CA PHE A 132 -14.89 -19.18 6.29
C PHE A 132 -15.19 -20.02 7.55
N ASP A 133 -16.18 -20.91 7.47
CA ASP A 133 -16.79 -21.58 8.65
C ASP A 133 -15.83 -22.39 9.54
N SER A 134 -14.72 -22.86 8.99
CA SER A 134 -13.71 -23.68 9.69
C SER A 134 -12.39 -22.95 9.92
N PHE A 135 -12.31 -21.65 9.64
CA PHE A 135 -11.06 -20.88 9.72
C PHE A 135 -10.35 -21.07 11.07
N PRO A 136 -9.02 -21.19 11.12
CA PRO A 136 -8.08 -21.31 10.01
C PRO A 136 -7.90 -22.75 9.51
N TYR A 137 -8.67 -23.71 10.02
CA TYR A 137 -8.45 -25.12 9.78
C TYR A 137 -9.01 -25.57 8.43
N THR A 138 -8.19 -26.35 7.73
CA THR A 138 -8.52 -27.07 6.52
C THR A 138 -8.13 -28.53 6.69
N GLY A 139 -8.60 -29.41 5.81
CA GLY A 139 -8.24 -30.83 5.85
C GLY A 139 -6.73 -31.10 5.80
N ASP A 140 -5.94 -30.15 5.31
CA ASP A 140 -4.49 -30.26 5.13
C ASP A 140 -3.66 -29.42 6.14
N GLY A 141 -4.31 -28.71 7.09
CA GLY A 141 -3.62 -27.88 8.09
C GLY A 141 -4.23 -26.48 8.25
N LEU A 142 -3.39 -25.51 8.62
CA LEU A 142 -3.79 -24.10 8.77
C LEU A 142 -3.72 -23.36 7.43
N LEU A 143 -4.74 -22.56 7.12
CA LEU A 143 -4.81 -21.69 5.93
C LEU A 143 -5.01 -20.23 6.34
N PHE A 144 -3.93 -19.45 6.26
CA PHE A 144 -3.94 -18.00 6.50
C PHE A 144 -3.98 -17.18 5.22
N THR A 145 -3.91 -17.83 4.05
CA THR A 145 -4.01 -17.15 2.75
C THR A 145 -5.42 -17.25 2.19
N GLY A 146 -5.96 -16.17 1.64
CA GLY A 146 -7.36 -16.07 1.28
C GLY A 146 -7.77 -14.69 0.77
N TYR A 147 -9.04 -14.34 1.00
CA TYR A 147 -9.62 -13.05 0.62
C TYR A 147 -9.92 -12.22 1.87
N TYR A 148 -8.93 -11.46 2.34
CA TYR A 148 -9.01 -10.66 3.58
C TYR A 148 -9.12 -9.16 3.31
N GLY A 149 -9.12 -8.74 2.05
CA GLY A 149 -9.26 -7.35 1.69
C GLY A 149 -9.38 -7.11 0.19
N VAL A 150 -9.50 -5.82 -0.16
CA VAL A 150 -9.44 -5.34 -1.53
C VAL A 150 -8.29 -4.34 -1.66
N SER A 151 -7.51 -4.50 -2.73
CA SER A 151 -6.47 -3.56 -3.15
C SER A 151 -7.04 -2.56 -4.15
N ASP A 152 -6.98 -1.27 -3.80
CA ASP A 152 -7.31 -0.16 -4.67
C ASP A 152 -6.05 0.59 -5.15
N LEU A 153 -4.87 -0.04 -5.04
CA LEU A 153 -3.62 0.53 -5.55
C LEU A 153 -3.73 0.78 -7.06
N PRO A 154 -3.65 2.03 -7.54
CA PRO A 154 -3.75 2.33 -8.97
C PRO A 154 -2.59 1.71 -9.73
N SER A 155 -2.83 1.33 -10.99
CA SER A 155 -1.76 0.81 -11.84
C SER A 155 -0.64 1.84 -12.02
N LEU A 156 0.62 1.39 -11.97
CA LEU A 156 1.78 2.27 -12.22
C LEU A 156 1.78 2.82 -13.65
N TYR A 157 1.61 1.94 -14.63
CA TYR A 157 1.75 2.26 -16.06
C TYR A 157 0.41 2.65 -16.68
N LYS A 158 0.46 3.62 -17.60
CA LYS A 158 -0.70 4.04 -18.39
C LYS A 158 -1.02 3.13 -19.57
N THR A 159 -0.23 2.08 -19.79
CA THR A 159 -0.46 1.04 -20.80
C THR A 159 -0.09 -0.32 -20.26
N THR A 160 -0.86 -1.34 -20.60
CA THR A 160 -0.50 -2.74 -20.34
C THR A 160 0.69 -3.18 -21.20
N PRO A 161 1.32 -4.35 -20.91
CA PRO A 161 2.34 -4.93 -21.78
C PRO A 161 1.88 -5.14 -23.24
N ASP A 162 0.57 -5.35 -23.45
CA ASP A 162 -0.05 -5.51 -24.77
C ASP A 162 -0.41 -4.17 -25.46
N GLY A 163 -0.04 -3.04 -24.85
CA GLY A 163 -0.29 -1.70 -25.37
C GLY A 163 -1.71 -1.18 -25.16
N VAL A 164 -2.52 -1.83 -24.32
CA VAL A 164 -3.87 -1.36 -24.00
C VAL A 164 -3.79 -0.19 -23.02
N PRO A 165 -4.42 0.97 -23.29
CA PRO A 165 -4.43 2.09 -22.36
C PRO A 165 -5.08 1.74 -21.02
N VAL A 166 -4.49 2.23 -19.93
CA VAL A 166 -4.97 2.10 -18.55
C VAL A 166 -5.21 3.50 -18.00
N ALA A 167 -6.48 3.87 -17.90
CA ALA A 167 -6.90 5.16 -17.36
C ALA A 167 -6.67 5.23 -15.85
N GLY A 168 -6.31 6.41 -15.35
CA GLY A 168 -6.15 6.66 -13.91
C GLY A 168 -4.87 6.04 -13.33
N SER A 169 -3.90 5.70 -14.19
CA SER A 169 -2.60 5.22 -13.72
C SER A 169 -1.81 6.32 -13.00
N MET A 170 -0.86 5.91 -12.16
CA MET A 170 0.05 6.84 -11.50
C MET A 170 0.90 7.61 -12.52
N GLN A 171 1.38 6.95 -13.58
CA GLN A 171 2.13 7.60 -14.66
C GLN A 171 1.29 8.69 -15.36
N GLU A 172 0.04 8.39 -15.73
CA GLU A 172 -0.85 9.38 -16.36
C GLU A 172 -1.11 10.57 -15.42
N SER A 173 -1.37 10.31 -14.14
CA SER A 173 -1.60 11.34 -13.12
C SER A 173 -0.41 12.30 -12.99
N VAL A 174 0.80 11.76 -12.90
CA VAL A 174 2.04 12.56 -12.81
C VAL A 174 2.26 13.37 -14.09
N GLU A 175 2.10 12.78 -15.27
CA GLU A 175 2.28 13.49 -16.54
C GLU A 175 1.29 14.68 -16.69
N LYS A 176 0.01 14.47 -16.35
CA LYS A 176 -0.99 15.54 -16.43
C LYS A 176 -0.74 16.67 -15.44
N TYR A 177 -0.35 16.32 -14.21
CA TYR A 177 0.02 17.32 -13.21
C TYR A 177 1.20 18.15 -13.68
N VAL A 178 2.28 17.50 -14.16
CA VAL A 178 3.47 18.21 -14.66
C VAL A 178 3.14 19.10 -15.84
N GLN A 179 2.35 18.62 -16.80
CA GLN A 179 1.92 19.41 -17.95
C GLN A 179 1.22 20.71 -17.54
N LYS A 180 0.30 20.65 -16.56
CA LYS A 180 -0.39 21.84 -16.02
C LYS A 180 0.59 22.73 -15.24
N LYS A 181 1.37 22.14 -14.33
CA LYS A 181 2.19 22.87 -13.37
C LYS A 181 3.37 23.60 -14.00
N VAL A 182 3.93 23.05 -15.08
CA VAL A 182 4.98 23.74 -15.84
C VAL A 182 4.48 25.03 -16.48
N VAL A 183 3.26 25.04 -17.02
CA VAL A 183 2.65 26.26 -17.58
C VAL A 183 2.40 27.31 -16.50
N GLU A 184 1.91 26.88 -15.33
CA GLU A 184 1.72 27.78 -14.18
C GLU A 184 3.04 28.36 -13.66
N CYS A 185 4.12 27.57 -13.68
CA CYS A 185 5.45 27.97 -13.23
C CYS A 185 6.16 28.92 -14.20
N ALA A 186 6.09 28.64 -15.50
CA ALA A 186 6.86 29.33 -16.53
C ALA A 186 6.19 30.65 -16.96
N ASP A 187 6.29 31.67 -16.10
CA ASP A 187 5.85 33.04 -16.41
C ASP A 187 6.93 33.81 -17.17
N PHE A 188 6.81 33.85 -18.49
CA PHE A 188 7.74 34.55 -19.36
C PHE A 188 7.63 36.09 -19.33
N LYS A 189 6.73 36.67 -18.52
CA LYS A 189 6.63 38.15 -18.41
C LYS A 189 7.94 38.79 -17.97
N SER A 190 8.69 38.13 -17.08
CA SER A 190 9.99 38.60 -16.60
C SER A 190 11.07 38.69 -17.69
N PHE A 191 10.86 38.00 -18.83
CA PHE A 191 11.75 38.03 -19.98
C PHE A 191 11.39 39.15 -20.97
N LEU A 192 10.16 39.69 -20.93
CA LEU A 192 9.76 40.84 -21.75
C LEU A 192 10.59 42.09 -21.41
N ASP A 193 10.90 42.29 -20.12
CA ASP A 193 11.74 43.40 -19.64
C ASP A 193 13.19 43.31 -20.15
N LYS A 194 13.58 42.15 -20.68
CA LYS A 194 14.88 41.88 -21.29
C LYS A 194 14.79 41.78 -22.80
N ASP A 195 13.72 42.28 -23.43
CA ASP A 195 13.45 42.26 -24.87
C ASP A 195 13.29 40.87 -25.51
N TYR A 196 13.08 39.82 -24.71
CA TYR A 196 12.68 38.51 -25.23
C TYR A 196 11.18 38.49 -25.51
N ARG A 197 10.78 37.87 -26.63
CA ARG A 197 9.36 37.54 -26.89
C ARG A 197 9.23 36.04 -27.05
N VAL A 198 8.35 35.44 -26.24
CA VAL A 198 8.12 33.99 -26.23
C VAL A 198 6.68 33.72 -26.62
N THR A 199 6.48 32.97 -27.71
CA THR A 199 5.18 32.43 -28.11
C THR A 199 5.15 30.95 -27.75
N GLN A 200 4.12 30.53 -27.03
CA GLN A 200 4.01 29.17 -26.48
C GLN A 200 2.99 28.35 -27.25
N GLY A 201 3.33 27.11 -27.62
CA GLY A 201 2.36 26.09 -28.00
C GLY A 201 1.88 25.28 -26.80
N SER A 202 1.25 24.13 -27.06
CA SER A 202 0.75 23.23 -26.01
C SER A 202 1.85 22.28 -25.53
N PRO A 203 2.11 22.18 -24.21
CA PRO A 203 3.05 21.21 -23.67
C PRO A 203 2.46 19.79 -23.63
N VAL A 204 3.33 18.78 -23.78
CA VAL A 204 3.04 17.37 -23.55
C VAL A 204 4.15 16.78 -22.70
N ALA A 205 3.82 16.27 -21.52
CA ALA A 205 4.77 15.65 -20.61
C ALA A 205 4.79 14.12 -20.80
N SER A 206 5.93 13.50 -20.57
CA SER A 206 6.11 12.04 -20.61
C SER A 206 7.09 11.58 -19.55
N LEU A 207 6.62 10.67 -18.70
CA LEU A 207 7.41 10.10 -17.62
C LEU A 207 7.99 8.75 -18.08
N LEU A 208 9.33 8.67 -18.12
CA LEU A 208 10.08 7.48 -18.55
C LEU A 208 10.82 6.87 -17.36
N PHE A 209 10.65 5.56 -17.17
CA PHE A 209 11.25 4.78 -16.10
C PHE A 209 11.31 3.30 -16.48
N ALA A 210 11.84 2.47 -15.60
CA ALA A 210 11.98 1.04 -15.84
C ALA A 210 10.61 0.40 -16.12
N SER A 211 10.49 -0.35 -17.22
CA SER A 211 9.23 -0.97 -17.65
C SER A 211 9.24 -2.50 -17.54
N LYS A 212 10.42 -3.08 -17.29
CA LYS A 212 10.60 -4.52 -17.12
C LYS A 212 11.21 -4.84 -15.77
N GLN A 213 10.81 -5.97 -15.18
CA GLN A 213 11.22 -6.35 -13.83
C GLN A 213 12.73 -6.46 -13.67
N GLU A 214 13.44 -6.96 -14.69
CA GLU A 214 14.90 -7.05 -14.69
C GLU A 214 15.60 -5.68 -14.62
N GLN A 215 14.90 -4.59 -14.92
CA GLN A 215 15.44 -3.23 -14.86
C GLN A 215 15.28 -2.59 -13.47
N PHE A 216 14.38 -3.10 -12.62
CA PHE A 216 14.03 -2.45 -11.35
C PHE A 216 15.22 -2.36 -10.40
N ALA A 217 16.04 -3.42 -10.32
CA ALA A 217 17.23 -3.43 -9.47
C ALA A 217 18.29 -2.39 -9.90
N GLY A 218 18.34 -2.04 -11.19
CA GLY A 218 19.26 -1.06 -11.75
C GLY A 218 18.66 0.34 -11.93
N GLU A 219 17.39 0.54 -11.57
CA GLU A 219 16.75 1.85 -11.63
C GLU A 219 17.44 2.79 -10.64
N GLN A 220 17.76 4.01 -11.08
CA GLN A 220 18.45 5.04 -10.27
C GLN A 220 17.76 6.40 -10.37
N PHE A 221 17.07 6.64 -11.48
CA PHE A 221 16.35 7.86 -11.75
C PHE A 221 15.20 7.58 -12.70
N VAL A 222 14.21 8.47 -12.70
CA VAL A 222 13.22 8.60 -13.76
C VAL A 222 13.55 9.82 -14.60
N THR A 223 13.12 9.83 -15.86
CA THR A 223 13.27 10.99 -16.75
C THR A 223 11.89 11.56 -17.03
N MET A 224 11.69 12.84 -16.70
CA MET A 224 10.53 13.58 -17.19
C MET A 224 10.94 14.31 -18.46
N GLU A 225 10.29 13.96 -19.57
CA GLU A 225 10.39 14.65 -20.85
C GLU A 225 9.21 15.60 -21.03
N LEU A 226 9.48 16.74 -21.64
CA LEU A 226 8.48 17.73 -21.98
C LEU A 226 8.69 18.16 -23.43
N LYS A 227 7.67 17.94 -24.25
CA LYS A 227 7.57 18.50 -25.60
C LYS A 227 6.72 19.76 -25.54
N TRP A 228 7.35 20.92 -25.58
CA TRP A 228 6.69 22.21 -25.50
C TRP A 228 7.28 23.19 -26.51
N PRO A 229 6.66 23.38 -27.69
CA PRO A 229 7.21 24.25 -28.71
C PRO A 229 7.11 25.72 -28.27
N LEU A 230 8.26 26.34 -28.07
CA LEU A 230 8.45 27.74 -27.71
C LEU A 230 9.16 28.46 -28.85
N GLU A 231 8.49 29.42 -29.49
CA GLU A 231 9.13 30.34 -30.42
C GLU A 231 9.69 31.51 -29.62
N VAL A 232 11.03 31.62 -29.56
CA VAL A 232 11.75 32.63 -28.80
C VAL A 232 12.39 33.61 -29.77
N ARG A 233 11.98 34.87 -29.68
CA ARG A 233 12.67 35.99 -30.32
C ARG A 233 13.57 36.68 -29.31
N THR A 234 14.87 36.73 -29.60
CA THR A 234 15.87 37.35 -28.74
C THR A 234 15.97 38.86 -28.95
N PRO A 235 16.67 39.58 -28.06
CA PRO A 235 16.89 41.03 -28.21
C PRO A 235 17.62 41.41 -29.51
N GLY A 236 18.45 40.51 -30.04
CA GLY A 236 19.14 40.69 -31.33
C GLY A 236 18.22 40.58 -32.55
N GLY A 237 16.96 40.18 -32.36
CA GLY A 237 15.97 39.99 -33.41
C GLY A 237 15.92 38.59 -34.00
N ASP A 238 16.87 37.72 -33.63
CA ASP A 238 16.88 36.31 -34.04
C ASP A 238 15.68 35.56 -33.45
N SER A 239 15.08 34.68 -34.24
CA SER A 239 14.01 33.78 -33.81
C SER A 239 14.52 32.34 -33.79
N SER A 240 14.16 31.58 -32.78
CA SER A 240 14.50 30.16 -32.64
C SER A 240 13.34 29.40 -32.00
N ILE A 241 13.16 28.15 -32.42
CA ILE A 241 12.18 27.25 -31.83
C ILE A 241 12.92 26.32 -30.88
N VAL A 242 12.45 26.24 -29.64
CA VAL A 242 12.90 25.26 -28.65
C VAL A 242 11.70 24.43 -28.25
N GLU A 243 11.81 23.11 -28.35
CA GLU A 243 10.67 22.21 -28.18
C GLU A 243 10.87 21.05 -27.20
N GLU A 244 12.10 20.64 -26.94
CA GLU A 244 12.39 19.47 -26.11
C GLU A 244 13.11 19.87 -24.82
N PHE A 245 12.57 19.43 -23.70
CA PHE A 245 13.16 19.58 -22.37
C PHE A 245 13.13 18.23 -21.67
N ALA A 246 14.16 17.94 -20.90
CA ALA A 246 14.21 16.71 -20.11
C ALA A 246 14.94 16.96 -18.79
N VAL A 247 14.42 16.38 -17.72
CA VAL A 247 15.04 16.39 -16.39
C VAL A 247 15.10 14.99 -15.83
N ARG A 248 16.18 14.67 -15.12
CA ARG A 248 16.34 13.42 -14.38
C ARG A 248 16.07 13.66 -12.90
N ILE A 249 15.27 12.80 -12.31
CA ILE A 249 14.90 12.87 -10.89
C ILE A 249 15.41 11.59 -10.24
N PRO A 250 16.26 11.67 -9.20
CA PRO A 250 16.89 10.48 -8.60
C PRO A 250 15.91 9.74 -7.71
N VAL A 251 15.00 8.99 -8.35
CA VAL A 251 13.97 8.17 -7.75
C VAL A 251 13.84 6.85 -8.51
N ARG A 252 13.61 5.77 -7.77
CA ARG A 252 13.42 4.42 -8.28
C ARG A 252 11.95 4.06 -8.26
N LEU A 253 11.19 4.74 -9.12
CA LEU A 253 9.73 4.74 -9.05
C LEU A 253 9.14 3.34 -9.24
N ALA A 254 9.66 2.56 -10.21
CA ALA A 254 9.17 1.20 -10.42
C ALA A 254 9.53 0.31 -9.22
N ALA A 255 10.78 0.36 -8.76
CA ALA A 255 11.20 -0.44 -7.61
C ALA A 255 10.36 -0.14 -6.35
N MET A 256 10.13 1.15 -6.06
CA MET A 256 9.27 1.60 -4.96
C MET A 256 7.84 1.09 -5.13
N TYR A 257 7.22 1.32 -6.29
CA TYR A 257 5.85 0.91 -6.54
C TYR A 257 5.65 -0.59 -6.37
N TYR A 258 6.58 -1.43 -6.87
CA TYR A 258 6.45 -2.88 -6.75
C TYR A 258 6.72 -3.39 -5.34
N MET A 259 7.53 -2.69 -4.53
CA MET A 259 7.62 -2.97 -3.10
C MET A 259 6.29 -2.69 -2.40
N VAL A 260 5.69 -1.51 -2.65
CA VAL A 260 4.37 -1.15 -2.12
C VAL A 260 3.30 -2.13 -2.58
N LYS A 261 3.29 -2.49 -3.87
CA LYS A 261 2.36 -3.47 -4.43
C LYS A 261 2.49 -4.82 -3.75
N LYS A 262 3.71 -5.30 -3.49
CA LYS A 262 3.93 -6.55 -2.76
C LYS A 262 3.32 -6.48 -1.36
N ILE A 263 3.55 -5.39 -0.62
CA ILE A 263 2.96 -5.19 0.70
C ILE A 263 1.43 -5.24 0.60
N VAL A 264 0.84 -4.40 -0.25
CA VAL A 264 -0.62 -4.30 -0.42
C VAL A 264 -1.23 -5.64 -0.83
N ASP A 265 -0.65 -6.32 -1.83
CA ASP A 265 -1.16 -7.61 -2.31
C ASP A 265 -1.05 -8.70 -1.23
N THR A 266 0.04 -8.72 -0.46
CA THR A 266 0.22 -9.72 0.61
C THR A 266 -0.73 -9.44 1.77
N ASP A 267 -0.87 -8.19 2.17
CA ASP A 267 -1.75 -7.74 3.25
C ASP A 267 -3.24 -8.08 2.97
N VAL A 268 -3.70 -7.97 1.72
CA VAL A 268 -5.08 -8.35 1.37
C VAL A 268 -5.28 -9.86 1.17
N THR A 269 -4.20 -10.63 1.06
CA THR A 269 -4.23 -12.07 0.76
C THR A 269 -3.75 -12.98 1.88
N ASP A 270 -3.08 -12.46 2.93
CA ASP A 270 -2.58 -13.23 4.06
C ASP A 270 -2.88 -12.50 5.37
N ILE A 271 -3.80 -13.05 6.17
CA ILE A 271 -4.24 -12.46 7.44
C ILE A 271 -3.16 -12.47 8.53
N SER A 272 -2.10 -13.25 8.35
CA SER A 272 -0.96 -13.32 9.28
C SER A 272 0.20 -12.42 8.88
N TYR A 273 0.10 -11.75 7.73
CA TYR A 273 1.16 -10.90 7.21
C TYR A 273 1.35 -9.66 8.07
N VAL A 274 2.63 -9.34 8.34
CA VAL A 274 3.04 -8.10 8.99
C VAL A 274 3.97 -7.36 8.03
N PRO A 275 3.63 -6.15 7.57
CA PRO A 275 4.52 -5.35 6.73
C PRO A 275 5.86 -5.09 7.40
N ASP A 276 6.96 -5.49 6.75
CA ASP A 276 8.32 -5.32 7.26
C ASP A 276 9.26 -4.72 6.20
N SER A 277 10.35 -4.14 6.67
CA SER A 277 11.39 -3.54 5.86
C SER A 277 12.14 -4.59 5.02
N GLU A 278 12.38 -4.30 3.75
CA GLU A 278 13.07 -5.21 2.84
C GLU A 278 14.19 -4.51 2.09
N GLY A 279 15.42 -5.00 2.29
CA GLY A 279 16.62 -4.44 1.70
C GLY A 279 16.85 -3.00 2.12
N GLN A 280 16.56 -2.08 1.20
CA GLN A 280 16.76 -0.62 1.35
C GLN A 280 15.46 0.16 1.59
N PHE A 281 14.32 -0.52 1.50
CA PHE A 281 13.02 0.06 1.77
C PHE A 281 12.71 -0.07 3.25
N VAL A 282 12.51 1.06 3.91
CA VAL A 282 12.12 1.14 5.31
C VAL A 282 10.61 1.21 5.37
N VAL A 283 9.99 0.24 6.03
CA VAL A 283 8.54 0.18 6.23
C VAL A 283 8.22 0.62 7.66
N THR A 284 7.24 1.51 7.80
CA THR A 284 6.79 2.00 9.11
C THR A 284 5.26 2.05 9.14
N LYS A 285 4.68 1.40 10.15
CA LYS A 285 3.26 1.50 10.46
C LYS A 285 3.02 2.67 11.41
N LEU A 286 2.08 3.55 11.07
CA LEU A 286 1.68 4.71 11.87
C LEU A 286 0.18 4.60 12.19
N PRO A 287 -0.23 4.70 13.47
CA PRO A 287 -1.65 4.64 13.84
C PRO A 287 -2.41 5.86 13.31
N PHE A 288 -3.66 5.66 12.86
CA PHE A 288 -4.54 6.72 12.38
C PHE A 288 -6.00 6.46 12.80
N GLY A 289 -6.36 6.88 14.01
CA GLY A 289 -7.67 6.54 14.59
C GLY A 289 -7.78 5.04 14.82
N SER A 290 -8.80 4.39 14.25
CA SER A 290 -8.90 2.94 14.18
C SER A 290 -8.15 2.36 12.97
N ASP A 291 -7.75 3.18 12.01
CA ASP A 291 -7.07 2.76 10.79
C ASP A 291 -5.54 2.91 10.94
N SER A 292 -4.79 2.60 9.89
CA SER A 292 -3.32 2.75 9.90
C SER A 292 -2.75 3.26 8.58
N PHE A 293 -1.64 3.99 8.67
CA PHE A 293 -0.78 4.29 7.53
C PHE A 293 0.38 3.30 7.50
N ILE A 294 0.66 2.75 6.33
CA ILE A 294 1.92 2.08 6.03
C ILE A 294 2.73 3.03 5.17
N SER A 295 3.85 3.50 5.72
CA SER A 295 4.83 4.34 5.01
C SER A 295 5.98 3.47 4.54
N VAL A 296 6.31 3.58 3.25
CA VAL A 296 7.45 2.92 2.61
C VAL A 296 8.42 3.99 2.14
N SER A 297 9.60 4.04 2.76
CA SER A 297 10.63 5.03 2.45
C SER A 297 11.83 4.38 1.77
N ASP A 298 12.28 4.96 0.66
CA ASP A 298 13.50 4.57 -0.03
C ASP A 298 14.63 5.57 0.25
N GLN A 299 15.64 5.12 0.99
CA GLN A 299 16.79 5.95 1.38
C GLN A 299 17.73 6.31 0.23
N GLN A 300 17.65 5.62 -0.93
CA GLN A 300 18.48 5.95 -2.11
C GLN A 300 17.77 6.90 -3.07
N SER A 301 16.45 7.00 -3.00
CA SER A 301 15.66 7.92 -3.81
C SER A 301 15.52 9.25 -3.06
N ILE A 302 16.04 10.35 -3.62
CA ILE A 302 16.00 11.68 -2.98
C ILE A 302 15.20 12.64 -3.86
N VAL A 303 14.04 13.08 -3.38
CA VAL A 303 13.17 14.02 -4.09
C VAL A 303 12.94 15.24 -3.19
N GLY A 304 13.18 16.44 -3.70
CA GLY A 304 13.07 17.67 -2.89
C GLY A 304 14.02 17.70 -1.68
N GLY A 305 15.15 16.99 -1.75
CA GLY A 305 16.13 16.90 -0.66
C GLY A 305 15.73 15.96 0.49
N LYS A 306 14.64 15.21 0.37
CA LYS A 306 14.17 14.22 1.35
C LYS A 306 14.14 12.81 0.72
N PRO A 307 14.28 11.73 1.52
CA PRO A 307 13.99 10.38 1.06
C PRO A 307 12.59 10.28 0.47
N PHE A 308 12.46 9.58 -0.65
CA PHE A 308 11.18 9.36 -1.31
C PHE A 308 10.32 8.44 -0.44
N GLU A 309 9.09 8.85 -0.20
CA GLU A 309 8.14 8.17 0.69
C GLU A 309 6.83 7.90 -0.06
N PHE A 310 6.39 6.65 -0.04
CA PHE A 310 5.07 6.24 -0.51
C PHE A 310 4.21 5.87 0.68
N ARG A 311 2.97 6.38 0.73
CA ARG A 311 2.03 6.11 1.82
C ARG A 311 0.84 5.31 1.33
N VAL A 312 0.48 4.33 2.14
CA VAL A 312 -0.68 3.46 1.96
C VAL A 312 -1.57 3.66 3.17
N LEU A 313 -2.79 4.15 2.97
CA LEU A 313 -3.79 4.15 4.03
C LEU A 313 -4.52 2.80 4.01
N ARG A 314 -4.54 2.14 5.16
CA ARG A 314 -5.12 0.83 5.40
C ARG A 314 -6.30 0.95 6.36
N LYS A 315 -7.46 0.50 5.91
CA LYS A 315 -8.69 0.52 6.69
C LYS A 315 -8.76 -0.69 7.60
N ASN A 316 -9.13 -0.47 8.85
CA ASN A 316 -9.33 -1.53 9.84
C ASN A 316 -10.32 -2.59 9.36
N ARG A 317 -9.99 -3.85 9.57
CA ARG A 317 -10.78 -5.03 9.24
C ARG A 317 -11.26 -5.71 10.52
N ILE A 318 -12.18 -6.64 10.34
CA ILE A 318 -12.72 -7.42 11.45
C ILE A 318 -11.73 -8.56 11.72
N PRO A 319 -11.38 -8.84 12.98
CA PRO A 319 -10.54 -9.99 13.30
C PRO A 319 -11.30 -11.29 13.00
N ALA A 320 -10.60 -12.29 12.48
CA ALA A 320 -11.15 -13.60 12.17
C ALA A 320 -11.08 -14.53 13.37
N LEU A 321 -12.24 -14.99 13.86
CA LEU A 321 -12.33 -15.96 14.95
C LEU A 321 -11.87 -17.32 14.46
N TRP A 322 -10.95 -17.95 15.18
CA TRP A 322 -10.60 -19.34 14.90
C TRP A 322 -11.75 -20.23 15.37
N ARG A 323 -12.03 -21.27 14.59
CA ARG A 323 -13.03 -22.28 14.91
C ARG A 323 -12.75 -22.84 16.29
N ILE A 324 -13.68 -22.61 17.20
CA ILE A 324 -13.62 -23.10 18.57
C ILE A 324 -13.99 -24.59 18.54
N ASP A 325 -13.13 -25.42 19.11
CA ASP A 325 -13.38 -26.85 19.26
C ASP A 325 -14.44 -27.08 20.35
N THR A 326 -15.61 -27.55 19.94
CA THR A 326 -16.73 -27.82 20.83
C THR A 326 -16.82 -29.28 21.26
N ALA A 327 -15.96 -30.17 20.74
CA ALA A 327 -15.98 -31.59 21.10
C ALA A 327 -15.84 -31.84 22.62
N PRO A 328 -15.01 -31.08 23.37
CA PRO A 328 -14.92 -31.23 24.83
C PRO A 328 -16.23 -30.93 25.56
N LEU A 329 -17.12 -30.11 24.99
CA LEU A 329 -18.40 -29.74 25.60
C LEU A 329 -19.48 -30.81 25.44
N GLU A 330 -19.33 -31.72 24.47
CA GLU A 330 -20.33 -32.76 24.20
C GLU A 330 -20.44 -33.79 25.34
N GLN A 331 -19.47 -33.81 26.24
CA GLN A 331 -19.35 -34.76 27.36
C GLN A 331 -19.67 -34.12 28.72
N VAL A 332 -20.03 -32.85 28.76
CA VAL A 332 -20.25 -32.09 29.99
C VAL A 332 -21.66 -31.51 30.00
N GLU A 333 -22.38 -31.66 31.11
CA GLU A 333 -23.62 -30.95 31.36
C GLU A 333 -23.36 -29.78 32.32
N PHE A 334 -23.86 -28.60 31.96
CA PHE A 334 -23.75 -27.40 32.79
C PHE A 334 -25.06 -27.18 33.54
N HIS A 335 -24.99 -26.76 34.80
CA HIS A 335 -26.17 -26.80 35.65
C HIS A 335 -26.81 -25.45 35.94
N VAL A 336 -28.12 -25.50 36.21
CA VAL A 336 -28.88 -24.44 36.86
C VAL A 336 -29.45 -24.94 38.19
N THR A 337 -29.22 -24.18 39.25
CA THR A 337 -29.78 -24.47 40.58
C THR A 337 -31.31 -24.30 40.59
N PRO A 338 -32.04 -24.94 41.52
CA PRO A 338 -33.49 -24.74 41.65
C PRO A 338 -33.90 -23.29 41.89
N GLU A 339 -33.02 -22.49 42.51
CA GLU A 339 -33.21 -21.04 42.72
C GLU A 339 -32.97 -20.20 41.45
N GLY A 340 -32.55 -20.82 40.34
CA GLY A 340 -32.33 -20.17 39.05
C GLY A 340 -30.94 -19.59 38.83
N ARG A 341 -29.96 -19.91 39.69
CA ARG A 341 -28.54 -19.55 39.46
C ARG A 341 -27.91 -20.59 38.53
N GLY A 342 -27.62 -20.19 37.29
CA GLY A 342 -26.98 -21.04 36.29
C GLY A 342 -25.46 -20.96 36.29
N ALA A 343 -24.83 -21.82 35.50
CA ALA A 343 -23.41 -21.72 35.18
C ALA A 343 -23.05 -20.34 34.63
N VAL A 344 -21.87 -19.84 34.99
CA VAL A 344 -21.38 -18.51 34.60
C VAL A 344 -20.34 -18.65 33.50
N VAL A 345 -20.67 -18.14 32.32
CA VAL A 345 -19.79 -18.14 31.15
C VAL A 345 -19.12 -16.78 31.01
N ARG A 346 -17.78 -16.75 30.95
CA ARG A 346 -17.00 -15.51 30.77
C ARG A 346 -15.77 -15.76 29.91
N ALA A 347 -15.48 -14.84 28.98
CA ALA A 347 -14.17 -14.79 28.35
C ALA A 347 -13.16 -14.11 29.30
N GLN A 348 -11.99 -14.71 29.47
CA GLN A 348 -10.86 -14.16 30.24
C GLN A 348 -9.58 -14.35 29.41
N GLY A 349 -9.08 -13.26 28.83
CA GLY A 349 -7.96 -13.34 27.89
C GLY A 349 -8.34 -14.19 26.68
N ASP A 350 -7.52 -15.21 26.42
CA ASP A 350 -7.64 -16.20 25.34
C ASP A 350 -8.37 -17.48 25.77
N THR A 351 -9.15 -17.43 26.86
CA THR A 351 -9.90 -18.60 27.35
C THR A 351 -11.35 -18.28 27.69
N LEU A 352 -12.25 -19.22 27.39
CA LEU A 352 -13.63 -19.20 27.84
C LEU A 352 -13.74 -20.01 29.13
N HIS A 353 -14.15 -19.35 30.22
CA HIS A 353 -14.39 -19.96 31.52
C HIS A 353 -15.87 -20.23 31.71
N ILE A 354 -16.23 -21.49 31.97
CA ILE A 354 -17.59 -21.88 32.35
C ILE A 354 -17.55 -22.40 33.79
N ASN A 355 -18.10 -21.61 34.71
CA ASN A 355 -18.13 -21.94 36.14
C ASN A 355 -19.47 -22.57 36.48
N ASP A 356 -19.48 -23.86 36.79
CA ASP A 356 -20.71 -24.57 37.14
C ASP A 356 -21.02 -24.42 38.65
N PRO A 357 -22.24 -24.01 39.05
CA PRO A 357 -22.66 -24.00 40.46
C PRO A 357 -22.70 -25.40 41.10
N CYS A 358 -22.80 -26.46 40.30
CA CYS A 358 -22.97 -27.85 40.71
C CYS A 358 -21.91 -28.71 40.05
N GLN A 359 -20.73 -28.75 40.68
CA GLN A 359 -19.58 -29.46 40.12
C GLN A 359 -19.85 -30.97 39.98
N GLU A 360 -19.80 -31.45 38.75
CA GLU A 360 -19.77 -32.88 38.44
C GLU A 360 -18.42 -33.49 38.82
N ALA A 361 -18.45 -34.73 39.32
CA ALA A 361 -17.23 -35.44 39.68
C ALA A 361 -16.40 -35.74 38.42
N GLY A 362 -15.16 -35.25 38.38
CA GLY A 362 -14.25 -35.45 37.26
C GLY A 362 -14.25 -34.34 36.21
N VAL A 363 -15.16 -33.35 36.32
CA VAL A 363 -15.16 -32.15 35.48
C VAL A 363 -14.41 -31.03 36.21
N GLN A 364 -13.46 -30.40 35.51
CA GLN A 364 -12.74 -29.25 36.03
C GLN A 364 -13.68 -28.04 36.14
N ASN A 365 -13.58 -27.29 37.24
CA ASN A 365 -14.35 -26.08 37.46
C ASN A 365 -13.41 -24.93 37.88
N PRO A 366 -13.27 -23.85 37.08
CA PRO A 366 -13.94 -23.61 35.80
C PRO A 366 -13.56 -24.64 34.72
N PHE A 367 -14.52 -24.95 33.84
CA PHE A 367 -14.24 -25.59 32.57
C PHE A 367 -13.64 -24.55 31.62
N LEU A 368 -12.57 -24.91 30.92
CA LEU A 368 -11.79 -23.99 30.10
C LEU A 368 -11.81 -24.43 28.64
N LEU A 369 -12.08 -23.49 27.74
CA LEU A 369 -11.86 -23.64 26.30
C LEU A 369 -10.89 -22.58 25.81
N GLU A 370 -9.94 -22.97 24.96
CA GLU A 370 -9.03 -22.04 24.31
C GLU A 370 -9.76 -21.27 23.21
N LEU A 371 -9.46 -19.97 23.13
CA LEU A 371 -9.95 -19.03 22.13
C LEU A 371 -8.76 -18.49 21.35
N ASN A 372 -8.92 -18.35 20.04
CA ASN A 372 -7.88 -17.78 19.19
C ASN A 372 -8.50 -16.99 18.05
N ALA A 373 -7.78 -16.00 17.54
CA ALA A 373 -8.20 -15.17 16.42
C ALA A 373 -6.99 -14.59 15.70
N SER A 374 -7.17 -14.24 14.43
CA SER A 374 -6.17 -13.53 13.64
C SER A 374 -6.73 -12.19 13.21
N ASP A 375 -5.98 -11.12 13.43
CA ASP A 375 -6.33 -9.80 12.95
C ASP A 375 -5.42 -9.38 11.80
N ALA A 376 -6.02 -9.00 10.68
CA ALA A 376 -5.30 -8.64 9.45
C ALA A 376 -4.52 -7.32 9.59
N ASP A 377 -4.93 -6.47 10.55
CA ASP A 377 -4.33 -5.18 10.82
C ASP A 377 -3.36 -5.22 12.01
N GLU A 378 -2.95 -6.42 12.42
CA GLU A 378 -2.05 -6.72 13.55
C GLU A 378 -2.45 -6.04 14.87
N ASP A 379 -3.73 -5.75 15.04
CA ASP A 379 -4.25 -5.15 16.26
C ASP A 379 -4.50 -6.21 17.33
N ALA A 380 -4.46 -5.78 18.60
CA ALA A 380 -4.78 -6.68 19.70
C ALA A 380 -6.26 -7.01 19.69
N VAL A 381 -6.59 -8.30 19.83
CA VAL A 381 -7.98 -8.78 19.86
C VAL A 381 -8.50 -8.95 21.28
N VAL A 382 -9.81 -8.81 21.45
CA VAL A 382 -10.53 -9.04 22.71
C VAL A 382 -11.68 -10.00 22.45
N PHE A 383 -11.78 -11.02 23.29
CA PHE A 383 -12.91 -11.96 23.30
C PHE A 383 -13.99 -11.50 24.27
N ASP A 384 -15.25 -11.69 23.87
CA ASP A 384 -16.43 -11.47 24.71
C ASP A 384 -17.41 -12.64 24.53
N VAL A 385 -18.39 -12.76 25.42
CA VAL A 385 -19.41 -13.80 25.33
C VAL A 385 -20.80 -13.24 25.59
N HIS A 386 -21.71 -13.55 24.67
CA HIS A 386 -23.13 -13.27 24.82
C HIS A 386 -23.86 -14.53 25.27
N VAL A 387 -24.54 -14.44 26.41
CA VAL A 387 -25.39 -15.49 26.96
C VAL A 387 -26.85 -15.08 26.77
N PRO A 388 -27.61 -15.71 25.85
CA PRO A 388 -28.98 -15.34 25.56
C PRO A 388 -29.88 -15.47 26.80
N GLY A 389 -30.67 -14.45 27.10
CA GLY A 389 -31.59 -14.44 28.25
C GLY A 389 -30.92 -14.37 29.63
N GLY A 390 -29.58 -14.42 29.69
CA GLY A 390 -28.79 -14.37 30.90
C GLY A 390 -28.46 -12.95 31.37
N SER A 391 -28.13 -12.82 32.67
CA SER A 391 -27.51 -11.60 33.22
C SER A 391 -26.11 -11.94 33.75
N ASP A 392 -25.14 -11.06 33.51
CA ASP A 392 -23.74 -11.22 33.94
C ASP A 392 -23.08 -12.56 33.54
N GLY A 393 -23.46 -13.09 32.36
CA GLY A 393 -22.95 -14.35 31.83
C GLY A 393 -23.60 -15.61 32.43
N GLN A 394 -24.64 -15.47 33.25
CA GLN A 394 -25.36 -16.61 33.82
C GLN A 394 -26.28 -17.26 32.81
N ILE A 395 -26.20 -18.58 32.66
CA ILE A 395 -27.17 -19.37 31.90
C ILE A 395 -28.54 -19.24 32.59
N PRO A 396 -29.61 -18.84 31.88
CA PRO A 396 -30.91 -18.66 32.49
C PRO A 396 -31.61 -20.00 32.71
N ARG A 397 -32.59 -20.02 33.62
CA ARG A 397 -33.30 -21.27 34.01
C ARG A 397 -34.10 -21.91 32.88
N ASP A 398 -34.60 -21.11 31.95
CA ASP A 398 -35.33 -21.58 30.76
C ASP A 398 -34.44 -22.27 29.73
N ALA A 399 -33.10 -22.23 29.87
CA ALA A 399 -32.16 -23.00 29.06
C ALA A 399 -32.16 -24.51 29.39
N VAL A 400 -32.71 -24.93 30.53
CA VAL A 400 -32.71 -26.34 30.95
C VAL A 400 -33.50 -27.21 29.98
N GLY A 401 -32.87 -28.28 29.48
CA GLY A 401 -33.52 -29.30 28.66
C GLY A 401 -33.91 -28.83 27.25
N ILE A 402 -33.40 -27.69 26.79
CA ILE A 402 -33.54 -27.21 25.43
C ILE A 402 -32.18 -27.05 24.76
N ASP A 403 -32.17 -26.92 23.43
CA ASP A 403 -30.95 -26.56 22.69
C ASP A 403 -30.55 -25.12 23.07
N PHE A 404 -29.50 -24.98 23.86
CA PHE A 404 -28.98 -23.71 24.33
C PHE A 404 -27.59 -23.47 23.76
N SER A 405 -27.34 -22.25 23.27
CA SER A 405 -26.04 -21.84 22.76
C SER A 405 -25.63 -20.50 23.36
N VAL A 406 -24.34 -20.33 23.57
CA VAL A 406 -23.72 -19.03 23.84
C VAL A 406 -22.99 -18.55 22.61
N THR A 407 -22.87 -17.24 22.41
CA THR A 407 -22.13 -16.68 21.28
C THR A 407 -20.80 -16.14 21.79
N VAL A 408 -19.69 -16.71 21.32
CA VAL A 408 -18.36 -16.13 21.52
C VAL A 408 -18.11 -15.11 20.41
N LEU A 409 -17.62 -13.95 20.80
CA LEU A 409 -17.39 -12.79 19.94
C LEU A 409 -15.90 -12.43 19.99
N VAL A 410 -15.34 -11.98 18.87
CA VAL A 410 -14.01 -11.36 18.83
C VAL A 410 -14.07 -10.00 18.16
N LYS A 411 -13.24 -9.08 18.67
CA LYS A 411 -13.16 -7.69 18.22
C LYS A 411 -11.78 -7.08 18.43
N ASP A 412 -11.51 -5.96 17.78
CA ASP A 412 -10.32 -5.16 18.06
C ASP A 412 -10.41 -4.50 19.42
N ALA A 413 -9.31 -4.50 20.16
CA ALA A 413 -9.22 -3.82 21.45
C ALA A 413 -9.48 -2.31 21.34
N ALA A 414 -9.13 -1.71 20.19
CA ALA A 414 -9.32 -0.29 19.91
C ALA A 414 -10.76 0.07 19.49
N ASN A 415 -11.55 -0.91 19.03
CA ASN A 415 -12.88 -0.68 18.48
C ASN A 415 -13.98 -1.18 19.43
N LEU A 416 -14.78 -0.26 19.98
CA LEU A 416 -15.85 -0.56 20.93
C LEU A 416 -17.21 -0.79 20.25
N SER A 417 -17.32 -0.60 18.93
CA SER A 417 -18.59 -0.71 18.23
C SER A 417 -19.03 -2.17 18.07
N ARG A 418 -20.33 -2.45 18.26
CA ARG A 418 -20.87 -3.82 18.18
C ARG A 418 -21.06 -4.39 16.77
N GLU A 419 -20.84 -3.58 15.75
CA GLU A 419 -21.10 -3.92 14.36
C GLU A 419 -19.87 -4.51 13.65
N SER A 420 -18.78 -4.75 14.39
CA SER A 420 -17.46 -5.12 13.88
C SER A 420 -16.94 -6.43 14.49
N PHE A 421 -17.83 -7.38 14.77
CA PHE A 421 -17.47 -8.62 15.47
C PHE A 421 -17.58 -9.82 14.56
N ASP A 422 -16.56 -10.67 14.59
CA ASP A 422 -16.73 -12.06 14.19
C ASP A 422 -17.20 -12.90 15.38
N SER A 423 -17.88 -14.01 15.09
CA SER A 423 -18.55 -14.76 16.15
C SER A 423 -18.84 -16.21 15.81
N GLN A 424 -18.89 -17.04 16.85
CA GLN A 424 -19.30 -18.44 16.75
C GLN A 424 -20.30 -18.77 17.87
N GLU A 425 -21.39 -19.43 17.50
CA GLU A 425 -22.29 -20.06 18.46
C GLU A 425 -21.69 -21.38 18.97
N ILE A 426 -21.70 -21.54 20.29
CA ILE A 426 -21.22 -22.71 21.01
C ILE A 426 -22.41 -23.36 21.71
N PRO A 427 -22.80 -24.59 21.32
CA PRO A 427 -23.87 -25.31 21.99
C PRO A 427 -23.41 -25.79 23.37
N LEU A 428 -24.28 -25.66 24.36
CA LEU A 428 -24.08 -26.14 25.73
C LEU A 428 -25.26 -27.04 26.13
N ARG A 429 -24.97 -28.16 26.79
CA ARG A 429 -26.00 -28.98 27.42
C ARG A 429 -26.30 -28.43 28.81
N VAL A 430 -27.58 -28.15 29.08
CA VAL A 430 -27.99 -27.52 30.34
C VAL A 430 -28.97 -28.39 31.10
N ALA A 431 -28.62 -28.72 32.35
CA ALA A 431 -29.39 -29.57 33.25
C ALA A 431 -29.73 -28.85 34.57
N LEU A 432 -30.63 -29.43 35.37
CA LEU A 432 -30.88 -28.98 36.74
C LEU A 432 -29.90 -29.66 37.69
N CYS A 433 -29.41 -28.92 38.69
CA CYS A 433 -28.62 -29.52 39.76
C CYS A 433 -29.41 -30.63 40.46
N GLU A 434 -28.76 -31.78 40.71
CA GLU A 434 -29.33 -32.81 41.58
C GLU A 434 -29.57 -32.23 42.98
N VAL A 435 -30.80 -32.33 43.46
CA VAL A 435 -31.16 -31.97 44.84
C VAL A 435 -30.60 -33.08 45.74
N ARG A 436 -29.46 -32.83 46.37
CA ARG A 436 -28.86 -33.73 47.37
C ARG A 436 -29.61 -33.72 48.69
#